data_AF-X1Q3I2-F1
#
_entry.id   AF-X1Q3I2-F1
#
_cell.length_a   1.000
_cell.length_b   1.000
_cell.length_c   1.000
_cell.angle_alpha   90.00
_cell.angle_beta   90.00
_cell.angle_gamma   90.00
#
_symmetry.space_group_name_H-M   'P 1'
#
loop_
_entity.id
_entity.type
_entity.pdbx_description
1 polymer ?
#
loop_
_entity_poly.entity_id
_entity_poly.type
_entity_poly.pdbx_seq_one_letter_code
_entity_poly.pdbx_strand_id
1 'polypeptide(L)'
;MDNTKDFANFVERDLISQDDVEKLFNLKNDHVLKIIKQFVDLCKPSKVTVISDSKEDIEYVRQKTIVINEETKLQINGHTVHYDSFYDQARDKENTKVLIPKGEYRSPWINTMDRDEGL
;
A
#
# COMPACT_ATOMS: atom_id res chain seq x y z
N MET A 1 5.76 0.52 23.60
CA MET A 1 4.44 0.78 23.00
C MET A 1 3.72 -0.55 22.92
N ASP A 2 2.53 -0.63 23.50
CA ASP A 2 1.72 -1.83 23.46
C ASP A 2 0.90 -1.77 22.17
N ASN A 3 1.44 -2.31 21.07
CA ASN A 3 0.81 -2.29 19.76
C ASN A 3 -0.64 -2.81 19.85
N THR A 4 -0.91 -3.76 20.75
CA THR A 4 -2.26 -4.32 20.98
C THR A 4 -3.31 -3.26 21.27
N LYS A 5 -2.98 -2.25 22.08
CA LYS A 5 -3.89 -1.14 22.41
C LYS A 5 -4.13 -0.22 21.22
N ASP A 6 -3.10 0.01 20.41
CA ASP A 6 -3.20 0.86 19.23
C ASP A 6 -4.16 0.23 18.19
N PHE A 7 -4.01 -1.07 17.91
CA PHE A 7 -4.90 -1.77 17.00
C PHE A 7 -6.32 -1.92 17.56
N ALA A 8 -6.49 -2.10 18.87
CA ALA A 8 -7.82 -2.06 19.49
C ALA A 8 -8.50 -0.69 19.29
N ASN A 9 -7.77 0.41 19.48
CA ASN A 9 -8.29 1.75 19.21
C ASN A 9 -8.67 1.95 17.73
N PHE A 10 -7.89 1.38 16.80
CA PHE A 10 -8.22 1.43 15.38
C PHE A 10 -9.52 0.69 15.06
N VAL A 11 -9.78 -0.45 15.72
CA VAL A 11 -11.05 -1.17 15.59
C VAL A 11 -12.22 -0.37 16.18
N GLU A 12 -12.06 0.22 17.36
CA GLU A 12 -13.09 1.06 18.01
C GLU A 12 -13.52 2.25 17.13
N ARG A 13 -12.59 2.76 16.31
CA ARG A 13 -12.83 3.86 15.38
C ARG A 13 -13.31 3.42 14.00
N ASP A 14 -13.60 2.13 13.82
CA ASP A 14 -13.99 1.52 12.54
C ASP A 14 -12.95 1.77 11.42
N LEU A 15 -11.68 1.96 11.80
CA LEU A 15 -10.60 2.20 10.84
C LEU A 15 -10.12 0.90 10.20
N ILE A 16 -10.10 -0.18 10.97
CA ILE A 16 -9.69 -1.52 10.55
C ILE A 16 -10.66 -2.54 11.17
N SER A 17 -10.97 -3.61 10.43
CA SER A 17 -11.84 -4.67 10.95
C SER A 17 -11.10 -5.56 11.96
N GLN A 18 -11.86 -6.23 12.83
CA GLN A 18 -11.30 -7.21 13.76
C GLN A 18 -10.61 -8.37 13.02
N ASP A 19 -11.20 -8.84 11.93
CA ASP A 19 -10.67 -9.92 11.09
C ASP A 19 -9.32 -9.52 10.47
N ASP A 20 -9.20 -8.30 9.97
CA ASP A 20 -7.94 -7.78 9.42
C ASP A 20 -6.86 -7.64 10.50
N VAL A 21 -7.25 -7.24 11.71
CA VAL A 21 -6.34 -7.19 12.86
C VAL A 21 -5.83 -8.59 13.22
N GLU A 22 -6.70 -9.60 13.21
CA GLU A 22 -6.31 -10.98 13.45
C GLU A 22 -5.30 -11.50 12.41
N LYS A 23 -5.51 -11.17 11.11
CA LYS A 23 -4.54 -11.48 10.05
C LYS A 23 -3.14 -10.92 10.39
N LEU A 24 -3.05 -9.70 10.91
CA LEU A 24 -1.79 -9.08 11.30
C LEU A 24 -1.15 -9.75 12.52
N PHE A 25 -1.93 -10.05 13.57
CA PHE A 25 -1.41 -10.72 14.77
C PHE A 25 -0.92 -12.14 14.48
N ASN A 26 -1.53 -12.84 13.51
CA ASN A 26 -1.09 -14.15 13.07
C ASN A 26 0.32 -14.17 12.47
N LEU A 27 0.83 -13.04 11.97
CA LEU A 27 2.21 -12.91 11.51
C LEU A 27 3.23 -12.99 12.65
N LYS A 28 2.81 -12.76 13.90
CA LYS A 28 3.68 -12.73 15.10
C LYS A 28 4.91 -11.85 14.90
N ASN A 29 4.73 -10.70 14.25
CA ASN A 29 5.81 -9.82 13.84
C ASN A 29 5.55 -8.37 14.29
N ASP A 30 6.10 -8.01 15.45
CA ASP A 30 5.96 -6.68 16.03
C ASP A 30 6.53 -5.55 15.15
N HIS A 31 7.50 -5.86 14.29
CA HIS A 31 8.09 -4.88 13.39
C HIS A 31 7.08 -4.43 12.33
N VAL A 32 6.32 -5.37 11.76
CA VAL A 32 5.23 -5.06 10.82
C VAL A 32 4.16 -4.20 11.48
N LEU A 33 3.74 -4.56 12.70
CA LEU A 33 2.75 -3.80 13.47
C LEU A 33 3.19 -2.35 13.70
N LYS A 34 4.46 -2.11 14.03
CA LYS A 34 5.03 -0.77 14.21
C LYS A 34 5.01 0.05 12.91
N ILE A 35 5.39 -0.57 11.79
CA ILE A 35 5.35 0.10 10.47
C ILE A 35 3.92 0.50 10.11
N ILE A 36 2.96 -0.42 10.25
CA ILE A 36 1.56 -0.15 9.94
C ILE A 36 1.05 1.02 10.78
N LYS A 37 1.28 0.98 12.10
CA LYS A 37 0.90 2.09 12.98
C LYS A 37 1.51 3.41 12.53
N GLN A 38 2.81 3.44 12.24
CA GLN A 38 3.50 4.64 11.77
C GLN A 38 2.83 5.22 10.52
N PHE A 39 2.52 4.40 9.53
CA PHE A 39 1.91 4.88 8.29
C PHE A 39 0.42 5.21 8.43
N VAL A 40 -0.32 4.54 9.33
CA VAL A 40 -1.69 4.92 9.66
C VAL A 40 -1.72 6.30 10.32
N ASP A 41 -0.83 6.56 11.27
CA ASP A 41 -0.72 7.84 11.96
C ASP A 41 -0.30 8.97 10.99
N LEU A 42 0.61 8.66 10.05
CA LEU A 42 1.13 9.60 9.06
C LEU A 42 0.10 9.92 7.96
N CYS A 43 -0.45 8.89 7.31
CA CYS A 43 -1.32 9.04 6.14
C CYS A 43 -2.78 9.34 6.52
N LYS A 44 -3.20 9.03 7.75
CA LYS A 44 -4.56 9.23 8.28
C LYS A 44 -5.64 8.72 7.31
N PRO A 45 -5.58 7.44 6.88
CA PRO A 45 -6.54 6.92 5.93
C PRO A 45 -7.95 6.88 6.53
N SER A 46 -8.97 6.84 5.68
CA SER A 46 -10.36 6.64 6.11
C SER A 46 -10.67 5.17 6.44
N LYS A 47 -9.90 4.23 5.87
CA LYS A 47 -10.02 2.79 6.10
C LYS A 47 -8.69 2.08 5.86
N VAL A 48 -8.43 1.02 6.63
CA VAL A 48 -7.34 0.07 6.45
C VAL A 48 -7.94 -1.32 6.20
N THR A 49 -7.35 -2.09 5.28
CA THR A 49 -7.78 -3.46 4.97
C THR A 49 -6.54 -4.31 4.71
N VAL A 50 -6.54 -5.56 5.18
CA VAL A 50 -5.39 -6.46 5.08
C VAL A 50 -5.70 -7.53 4.04
N ILE A 51 -4.99 -7.48 2.91
CA ILE A 51 -5.15 -8.41 1.79
C ILE A 51 -4.22 -9.61 2.00
N SER A 52 -4.80 -10.78 2.20
CA SER A 52 -4.09 -12.04 2.55
C SER A 52 -4.00 -13.05 1.40
N ASP A 53 -4.37 -12.65 0.18
CA ASP A 53 -4.53 -13.52 -0.99
C ASP A 53 -5.58 -14.64 -0.83
N SER A 54 -6.46 -14.54 0.17
CA SER A 54 -7.66 -15.37 0.24
C SER A 54 -8.58 -15.08 -0.96
N LYS A 55 -9.46 -16.03 -1.30
CA LYS A 55 -10.41 -15.84 -2.41
C LYS A 55 -11.31 -14.63 -2.16
N GLU A 56 -11.67 -14.43 -0.90
CA GLU A 56 -12.52 -13.34 -0.43
C GLU A 56 -11.82 -11.99 -0.57
N ASP A 57 -10.54 -11.90 -0.20
CA ASP A 57 -9.77 -10.64 -0.31
C ASP A 57 -9.49 -10.29 -1.78
N ILE A 58 -9.19 -11.28 -2.62
CA ILE A 58 -9.02 -11.09 -4.06
C ILE A 58 -10.33 -10.59 -4.69
N GLU A 59 -11.45 -11.20 -4.34
CA GLU A 59 -12.77 -10.79 -4.83
C GLU A 59 -13.16 -9.40 -4.33
N TYR A 60 -12.85 -9.08 -3.06
CA TYR A 60 -13.03 -7.74 -2.51
C TYR A 60 -12.30 -6.68 -3.34
N VAL A 61 -11.02 -6.89 -3.66
CA VAL A 61 -10.24 -5.93 -4.47
C VAL A 61 -10.84 -5.78 -5.88
N ARG A 62 -11.18 -6.90 -6.54
CA ARG A 62 -11.79 -6.89 -7.88
C ARG A 62 -13.12 -6.15 -7.92
N GLN A 63 -14.02 -6.41 -6.96
CA GLN A 63 -15.30 -5.70 -6.92
C GLN A 63 -15.10 -4.24 -6.52
N LYS A 64 -14.12 -3.93 -5.66
CA LYS A 64 -13.84 -2.57 -5.23
C LYS A 64 -13.48 -1.68 -6.42
N THR A 65 -12.59 -2.11 -7.32
CA THR A 65 -12.19 -1.32 -8.51
C THR A 65 -13.37 -1.02 -9.43
N ILE A 66 -14.31 -1.97 -9.57
CA ILE A 66 -15.55 -1.77 -10.33
C ILE A 66 -16.49 -0.78 -9.64
N VAL A 67 -16.71 -0.93 -8.33
CA VAL A 67 -17.63 -0.07 -7.55
C VAL A 67 -17.17 1.39 -7.53
N ILE A 68 -15.86 1.64 -7.51
CA ILE A 68 -15.30 3.00 -7.54
C ILE A 68 -15.11 3.54 -8.97
N ASN A 69 -15.46 2.76 -9.99
CA ASN A 69 -15.30 3.08 -11.42
C ASN A 69 -13.86 3.27 -11.89
N GLU A 70 -12.88 2.71 -11.18
CA GLU A 70 -11.52 2.57 -11.71
C GLU A 70 -11.50 1.56 -12.87
N GLU A 71 -12.28 0.48 -12.76
CA GLU A 71 -12.37 -0.57 -13.78
C GLU A 71 -13.78 -0.76 -14.31
N THR A 72 -13.90 -1.10 -15.60
CA THR A 72 -15.18 -1.46 -16.24
C THR A 72 -15.17 -2.91 -16.73
N LYS A 73 -16.25 -3.66 -16.48
CA LYS A 73 -16.40 -5.05 -16.93
C LYS A 73 -16.47 -5.15 -18.45
N LEU A 74 -15.78 -6.15 -19.02
CA LEU A 74 -15.87 -6.52 -20.43
C LEU A 74 -16.86 -7.68 -20.63
N GLN A 75 -17.15 -8.01 -21.90
CA GLN A 75 -18.03 -9.14 -22.24
C GLN A 75 -17.45 -10.50 -21.84
N ILE A 76 -16.12 -10.60 -21.71
CA ILE A 76 -15.45 -11.82 -21.27
C ILE A 76 -15.48 -11.87 -19.74
N ASN A 77 -16.06 -12.94 -19.19
CA ASN A 77 -16.18 -13.12 -17.75
C ASN A 77 -14.83 -13.05 -17.05
N GLY A 78 -14.73 -12.20 -16.02
CA GLY A 78 -13.51 -11.98 -15.24
C GLY A 78 -12.54 -10.96 -15.83
N HIS A 79 -12.84 -10.38 -17.00
CA HIS A 79 -12.00 -9.35 -17.63
C HIS A 79 -12.58 -7.95 -17.39
N THR A 80 -11.69 -7.01 -17.13
CA THR A 80 -11.98 -5.58 -16.96
C THR A 80 -11.05 -4.74 -17.83
N VAL A 81 -11.40 -3.47 -18.01
CA VAL A 81 -10.56 -2.45 -18.61
C VAL A 81 -10.42 -1.27 -17.65
N HIS A 82 -9.20 -0.74 -17.56
CA HIS A 82 -8.86 0.52 -16.87
C HIS A 82 -8.19 1.45 -17.89
N TYR A 83 -8.43 2.75 -17.75
CA TYR A 83 -7.76 3.77 -18.54
C TYR A 83 -6.99 4.68 -17.60
N ASP A 84 -5.66 4.59 -17.64
CA ASP A 84 -4.79 5.47 -16.87
C ASP A 84 -4.95 6.93 -17.30
N SER A 85 -4.55 7.83 -16.40
CA SER A 85 -4.46 9.26 -16.69
C SER A 85 -3.54 9.51 -17.90
N PHE A 86 -3.89 10.51 -18.73
CA PHE A 86 -3.04 10.96 -19.85
C PHE A 86 -1.62 11.34 -19.39
N TYR A 87 -1.48 11.77 -18.13
CA TYR A 87 -0.20 12.19 -17.54
C TYR A 87 0.60 11.04 -16.91
N ASP A 88 0.07 9.82 -16.89
CA ASP A 88 0.68 8.66 -16.20
C ASP A 88 0.57 7.38 -17.04
N GLN A 89 1.05 7.44 -18.29
CA GLN A 89 0.93 6.32 -19.25
C GLN A 89 2.16 5.42 -19.33
N ALA A 90 3.25 5.80 -18.65
CA ALA A 90 4.50 5.09 -18.71
C ALA A 90 5.34 5.39 -17.47
N ARG A 91 6.32 4.52 -17.19
CA ARG A 91 7.26 4.71 -16.08
C ARG A 91 7.97 6.07 -16.17
N ASP A 92 7.84 6.88 -15.13
CA ASP A 92 8.59 8.11 -14.95
C ASP A 92 10.06 7.81 -14.57
N LYS A 93 10.93 7.79 -15.59
CA LYS A 93 12.36 7.52 -15.38
C LYS A 93 13.09 8.67 -14.71
N GLU A 94 12.61 9.90 -14.86
CA GLU A 94 13.26 11.11 -14.34
C GLU A 94 13.10 11.20 -12.81
N ASN A 95 11.92 10.85 -12.32
CA ASN A 95 11.63 10.82 -10.88
C ASN A 95 11.91 9.47 -10.20
N THR A 96 12.15 8.39 -10.96
CA THR A 96 12.66 7.13 -10.39
C THR A 96 14.14 7.27 -10.01
N LYS A 97 14.47 7.26 -8.71
CA LYS A 97 15.86 7.42 -8.22
C LYS A 97 16.29 6.27 -7.30
N VAL A 98 17.57 5.91 -7.39
CA VAL A 98 18.25 5.03 -6.42
C VAL A 98 18.93 5.91 -5.38
N LEU A 99 18.44 5.85 -4.15
CA LEU A 99 18.99 6.62 -3.03
C LEU A 99 20.23 5.94 -2.46
N ILE A 100 21.37 6.63 -2.48
CA ILE A 100 22.65 6.12 -1.97
C ILE A 100 23.17 7.00 -0.81
N PRO A 101 23.93 6.44 0.15
CA PRO A 101 24.58 7.25 1.17
C PRO A 101 25.47 8.34 0.57
N LYS A 102 25.58 9.46 1.28
CA LYS A 102 26.41 10.58 0.85
C LYS A 102 27.87 10.14 0.69
N GLY A 103 28.47 10.47 -0.46
CA GLY A 103 29.86 10.15 -0.77
C GLY A 103 30.10 8.79 -1.42
N GLU A 104 29.05 7.97 -1.60
CA GLU A 104 29.12 6.70 -2.33
C GLU A 104 29.24 6.90 -3.85
N TYR A 105 29.69 5.87 -4.55
CA TYR A 105 29.84 5.90 -6.00
C TYR A 105 28.48 6.12 -6.71
N ARG A 106 28.43 7.17 -7.54
CA ARG A 106 27.29 7.46 -8.42
C ARG A 106 27.56 6.91 -9.81
N SER A 107 26.86 5.83 -10.16
CA SER A 107 26.93 5.29 -11.52
C SER A 107 26.36 6.30 -12.53
N PRO A 108 27.05 6.60 -13.64
CA PRO A 108 26.52 7.48 -14.69
C PRO A 108 25.34 6.84 -15.46
N TRP A 109 25.09 5.55 -15.25
CA TRP A 109 24.03 4.78 -15.94
C TRP A 109 22.76 4.63 -15.11
N ILE A 110 22.79 5.04 -13.84
CA ILE A 110 21.67 4.90 -12.90
C ILE A 110 21.34 6.28 -12.35
N ASN A 111 20.06 6.66 -12.41
CA ASN A 111 19.56 7.88 -11.80
C ASN A 111 19.69 7.75 -10.27
N THR A 112 20.72 8.36 -9.68
CA THR A 112 21.06 8.27 -8.25
C THR A 112 20.93 9.62 -7.56
N MET A 113 20.64 9.60 -6.26
CA MET A 113 20.52 10.79 -5.41
C MET A 113 21.03 10.47 -4.00
N ASP A 114 21.52 11.48 -3.28
CA ASP A 114 21.88 11.30 -1.87
C ASP A 114 20.64 10.95 -1.05
N ARG A 115 20.74 9.92 -0.22
CA ARG A 115 19.60 9.37 0.52
C ARG A 115 18.87 10.39 1.38
N ASP A 116 19.62 11.23 2.09
CA ASP A 116 19.05 12.22 3.00
C ASP A 116 18.44 13.42 2.26
N GLU A 117 18.76 13.62 0.98
CA GLU A 117 18.11 14.63 0.13
C GLU A 117 16.79 14.11 -0.48
N GLY A 118 16.66 12.79 -0.61
CA GLY A 118 15.50 12.12 -1.21
C GLY A 118 14.45 11.61 -0.23
N LEU A 119 14.70 11.70 1.08
CA LEU A 119 13.78 11.31 2.16
C LEU A 119 13.26 12.54 2.89
#